data_AF-A0A160VEQ2-F1
#
_entry.id   AF-A0A160VEQ2-F1
#
_cell.length_a   1.000
_cell.length_b   1.000
_cell.length_c   1.000
_cell.angle_alpha   90.00
_cell.angle_beta   90.00
_cell.angle_gamma   90.00
#
_symmetry.space_group_name_H-M   'P 1'
#
loop_
_entity.id
_entity.type
_entity.pdbx_description
1 polymer ?
#
loop_
_entity_poly.entity_id
_entity_poly.type
_entity_poly.pdbx_seq_one_letter_code
_entity_poly.pdbx_strand_id
1 'polypeptide(L)' 'MVHALKKTGGNVRYTLYPEAYHDSWTETYDNPALYDWMLSNRKAEN' A
#
# COMPACT_ATOMS: atom_id res chain seq x y z
N MET A 1 4.74 12.67 -0.35
CA MET A 1 5.67 11.52 -0.49
C MET A 1 5.33 10.64 -1.70
N VAL A 2 4.10 10.13 -1.84
CA VAL A 2 3.70 9.25 -2.97
C VAL A 2 4.06 9.82 -4.35
N HIS A 3 3.81 11.11 -4.60
CA HIS A 3 4.21 11.75 -5.85
C HIS A 3 5.72 11.75 -6.11
N ALA A 4 6.54 11.89 -5.06
CA ALA A 4 7.99 11.85 -5.22
C ALA A 4 8.46 10.44 -5.62
N LEU A 5 7.94 9.40 -4.96
CA LEU A 5 8.25 8.00 -5.29
C LEU A 5 7.85 7.65 -6.72
N LYS A 6 6.66 8.09 -7.16
CA LYS A 6 6.21 7.90 -8.54
C LYS A 6 7.13 8.60 -9.55
N LYS A 7 7.58 9.83 -9.25
CA LYS A 7 8.50 10.59 -10.12
C LYS A 7 9.86 9.91 -10.30
N THR A 8 10.32 9.13 -9.34
CA THR A 8 11.61 8.41 -9.42
C THR A 8 11.45 6.97 -9.94
N GLY A 9 10.27 6.59 -10.47
CA GLY A 9 10.02 5.25 -10.99
C GLY A 9 9.75 4.18 -9.93
N GLY A 10 9.46 4.58 -8.69
CA GLY A 10 9.11 3.64 -7.61
C GLY A 10 7.75 2.98 -7.86
N ASN A 11 7.69 1.66 -7.67
CA ASN A 11 6.46 0.89 -7.74
C ASN A 11 5.68 0.99 -6.41
N VAL A 12 4.75 1.96 -6.32
CA VAL A 12 4.00 2.26 -5.09
C VAL A 12 2.49 2.23 -5.33
N ARG A 13 1.75 1.60 -4.41
CA ARG A 13 0.28 1.66 -4.33
C ARG A 13 -0.13 2.63 -3.21
N TYR A 14 -1.22 3.36 -3.41
CA TYR A 14 -1.74 4.33 -2.43
C TYR A 14 -3.26 4.35 -2.46
N THR A 15 -3.87 4.27 -1.28
CA THR A 15 -5.31 4.40 -1.05
C THR A 15 -5.51 5.50 -0.03
N LEU A 16 -6.47 6.39 -0.28
CA LEU A 16 -6.90 7.43 0.65
C LEU A 16 -8.31 7.09 1.12
N TYR A 17 -8.50 7.03 2.43
CA TYR A 17 -9.80 6.87 3.07
C TYR A 17 -10.24 8.23 3.64
N PRO A 18 -11.13 8.98 2.96
CA PRO A 18 -11.45 10.36 3.35
C PRO A 18 -12.07 10.46 4.76
N GLU A 19 -12.82 9.43 5.16
CA GLU A 19 -13.59 9.41 6.41
C GLU A 19 -12.88 8.70 7.56
N ALA A 20 -11.67 8.15 7.34
CA ALA A 20 -11.00 7.36 8.36
C ALA A 20 -10.32 8.20 9.44
N TYR A 21 -10.11 9.51 9.22
CA TYR A 21 -9.35 10.39 10.13
C TYR A 21 -8.03 9.74 10.58
N HIS A 22 -7.88 9.41 11.86
CA HIS A 22 -6.72 8.70 12.39
C HIS A 22 -6.82 7.18 12.23
N ASP A 23 -8.00 6.61 12.03
CA ASP A 23 -8.30 5.16 12.03
C ASP A 23 -8.15 4.49 10.64
N SER A 24 -7.20 4.94 9.83
CA SER A 24 -6.97 4.39 8.49
C SER A 24 -6.56 2.90 8.47
N TRP A 25 -6.10 2.36 9.60
CA TRP A 25 -5.65 0.97 9.70
C TRP A 25 -6.81 -0.02 9.75
N THR A 26 -7.97 0.33 10.31
CA THR A 26 -9.12 -0.60 10.40
C THR A 26 -9.57 -1.01 9.00
N GLU A 27 -9.89 -0.05 8.13
CA GLU A 27 -10.25 -0.32 6.74
C GLU A 27 -9.10 -0.94 5.93
N THR A 28 -7.84 -0.61 6.26
CA THR A 28 -6.67 -1.21 5.60
C THR A 28 -6.55 -2.70 5.89
N TYR A 29 -6.71 -3.12 7.16
CA TYR A 29 -6.58 -4.52 7.55
C TYR A 29 -7.81 -5.35 7.20
N ASP A 30 -8.98 -4.73 7.05
CA ASP A 30 -10.17 -5.41 6.55
C ASP A 30 -10.12 -5.69 5.03
N ASN A 31 -9.17 -5.11 4.30
CA ASN A 31 -9.06 -5.23 2.84
C ASN A 31 -8.23 -6.48 2.42
N PRO A 32 -8.83 -7.53 1.82
CA PRO A 32 -8.11 -8.72 1.39
C PRO A 32 -6.99 -8.44 0.37
N ALA A 33 -7.14 -7.40 -0.45
CA ALA A 33 -6.15 -7.04 -1.46
C ALA A 33 -4.81 -6.59 -0.86
N LEU A 34 -4.80 -6.14 0.41
CA LEU A 34 -3.56 -5.90 1.15
C LEU A 34 -2.75 -7.18 1.27
N TYR A 35 -3.40 -8.26 1.73
CA TYR A 35 -2.75 -9.54 1.97
C TYR A 35 -2.33 -10.21 0.67
N ASP A 36 -3.18 -10.17 -0.36
CA ASP A 36 -2.82 -10.66 -1.70
C ASP A 36 -1.56 -9.96 -2.22
N TRP A 37 -1.49 -8.63 -2.08
CA TRP A 37 -0.31 -7.88 -2.47
C TRP A 37 0.90 -8.26 -1.62
N MET A 38 0.81 -8.24 -0.29
CA MET A 38 1.93 -8.59 0.60
C MET A 38 2.47 -9.99 0.30
N LEU A 39 1.57 -10.98 0.14
CA LEU A 39 1.93 -12.36 -0.13
C LEU A 39 2.35 -12.62 -1.57
N SER A 40 2.12 -11.71 -2.51
CA SER A 40 2.70 -11.77 -3.86
C SER A 40 4.18 -11.32 -3.90
N ASN A 41 4.62 -10.54 -2.91
CA ASN A 41 5.99 -10.05 -2.86
C ASN A 41 6.92 -11.10 -2.25
N ARG A 42 8.09 -11.28 -2.86
CA ARG A 42 9.18 -12.11 -2.37
C ARG A 42 10.47 -11.31 -2.48
N LYS A 43 11.42 -11.57 -1.58
CA LYS A 43 12.78 -11.10 -1.79
C LYS A 43 13.30 -11.78 -3.06
N ALA A 44 13.85 -11.00 -4.00
CA ALA A 44 14.53 -11.59 -5.13
C ALA A 44 15.66 -12.50 -4.61
N GLU A 45 15.71 -13.74 -5.09
CA GLU A 45 16.85 -14.61 -4.84
C GLU A 45 18.03 -14.06 -5.65
N ASN A 46 19.19 -13.95 -4.98
CA ASN A 46 20.44 -13.52 -5.60
C ASN A 46 21.17 -14.72 -6.22
#